data_AF-A0A9P9YL22-F1
#
_entry.id   AF-A0A9P9YL22-F1
#
_cell.length_a   1.000
_cell.length_b   1.000
_cell.length_c   1.000
_cell.angle_alpha   90.00
_cell.angle_beta   90.00
_cell.angle_gamma   90.00
#
_symmetry.space_group_name_H-M   'P 1'
#
loop_
_entity.id
_entity.type
_entity.pdbx_description
1 polymer ?
#
loop_
_entity_poly.entity_id
_entity_poly.type
_entity_poly.pdbx_seq_one_letter_code
_entity_poly.pdbx_strand_id
1 'polypeptide(L)'
;MRATLTLTLLLSCCLTGILSLTWEMVDECLKENGVTGQDLADLQTGKVKADDAKDNVKCSTQCILVKSGFMDSTGKLLTDKIKAHYASTNLKAEIDKKLERCSNVKGENACDSAFQILACFQDGQ
;
A
#
# COMPACT_ATOMS: atom_id res chain seq x y z
N MET A 1 -13.50 24.46 41.62
CA MET A 1 -12.36 24.12 40.73
C MET A 1 -12.58 22.70 40.26
N ARG A 2 -12.98 22.50 39.00
CA ARG A 2 -13.33 21.19 38.44
C ARG A 2 -12.05 20.41 38.17
N ALA A 3 -11.79 19.42 39.01
CA ALA A 3 -10.75 18.44 38.80
C ALA A 3 -11.21 17.39 37.76
N THR A 4 -10.24 16.90 36.99
CA THR A 4 -10.24 15.69 36.15
C THR A 4 -11.12 15.68 34.89
N LEU A 5 -10.58 16.25 33.81
CA LEU A 5 -10.91 15.90 32.42
C LEU A 5 -9.62 16.03 31.61
N THR A 6 -8.81 14.96 31.55
CA THR A 6 -7.87 14.57 30.48
C THR A 6 -6.84 13.58 31.01
N LEU A 7 -7.24 12.32 31.23
CA LEU A 7 -6.30 11.20 31.45
C LEU A 7 -6.29 10.21 30.25
N THR A 8 -7.03 10.49 29.18
CA THR A 8 -7.11 9.60 28.00
C THR A 8 -6.13 9.97 26.88
N LEU A 9 -5.39 11.08 26.97
CA LEU A 9 -4.56 11.56 25.85
C LEU A 9 -3.11 11.03 25.85
N LEU A 10 -2.65 10.37 26.93
CA LEU A 10 -1.25 9.94 27.05
C LEU A 10 -1.02 8.44 26.77
N LEU A 11 -2.08 7.64 26.55
CA LEU A 11 -1.95 6.23 26.16
C LEU A 11 -2.27 5.97 24.68
N SER A 12 -2.53 7.02 23.88
CA SER A 12 -2.90 6.87 22.46
C SER A 12 -1.78 7.24 21.48
N CYS A 13 -0.67 7.83 21.93
CA CYS A 13 0.43 8.25 21.05
C CYS A 13 1.64 7.29 21.00
N CYS A 14 1.61 6.17 21.74
CA CYS A 14 2.70 5.18 21.69
C CYS A 14 2.49 4.08 20.63
N LEU A 15 1.36 4.10 19.90
CA LEU A 15 1.09 3.16 18.80
C LEU A 15 1.21 3.80 17.41
N THR A 16 1.34 5.13 17.32
CA THR A 16 1.33 5.84 16.02
C THR A 16 2.68 5.86 15.31
N GLY A 17 3.63 5.02 15.73
CA GLY A 17 5.01 5.03 15.23
C GLY A 17 5.36 3.96 14.20
N ILE A 18 4.47 3.02 13.88
CA ILE A 18 4.73 1.96 12.90
C ILE A 18 3.46 1.71 12.10
N LEU A 19 3.05 2.63 11.22
CA LEU A 19 2.05 2.29 10.22
C LEU A 19 2.73 1.45 9.12
N SER A 20 3.08 0.21 9.48
CA SER A 20 3.36 -0.88 8.56
C SER A 20 2.01 -1.47 8.17
N LEU A 21 1.84 -1.78 6.88
CA LEU A 21 0.68 -2.45 6.27
C LEU A 21 -0.04 -3.41 7.25
N THR A 22 -1.27 -3.07 7.65
CA THR A 22 -2.10 -3.91 8.54
C THR A 22 -3.21 -4.59 7.76
N TRP A 23 -3.69 -5.75 8.24
CA TRP A 23 -4.86 -6.40 7.65
C TRP A 23 -6.11 -5.51 7.66
N GLU A 24 -6.27 -4.70 8.71
CA GLU A 24 -7.37 -3.73 8.83
C GLU A 24 -7.34 -2.68 7.72
N MET A 25 -6.15 -2.12 7.41
CA MET A 25 -5.98 -1.17 6.31
C MET A 25 -6.30 -1.81 4.95
N VAL A 26 -5.85 -3.05 4.74
CA VAL A 26 -6.13 -3.78 3.50
C VAL A 26 -7.64 -4.02 3.36
N ASP A 27 -8.30 -4.53 4.40
CA ASP A 27 -9.74 -4.77 4.40
C ASP A 27 -10.55 -3.48 4.18
N GLU A 28 -10.15 -2.38 4.81
CA GLU A 28 -10.75 -1.06 4.61
C GLU A 28 -10.65 -0.62 3.14
N CYS A 29 -9.46 -0.66 2.55
CA CYS A 29 -9.27 -0.25 1.16
C CYS A 29 -10.02 -1.15 0.16
N LEU A 30 -10.12 -2.45 0.41
CA LEU A 30 -10.92 -3.36 -0.40
C LEU A 30 -12.41 -2.99 -0.34
N LYS A 31 -12.93 -2.70 0.86
CA LYS A 31 -14.32 -2.28 1.07
C LYS A 31 -14.62 -0.92 0.45
N GLU A 32 -13.77 0.08 0.69
CA GLU A 32 -13.91 1.44 0.15
C GLU A 32 -14.01 1.44 -1.39
N ASN A 33 -13.29 0.53 -2.05
CA ASN A 33 -13.26 0.43 -3.51
C ASN A 33 -14.26 -0.60 -4.06
N GLY A 34 -15.03 -1.29 -3.21
CA GLY A 34 -16.00 -2.30 -3.66
C GLY A 34 -15.36 -3.53 -4.30
N VAL A 35 -14.19 -3.96 -3.82
CA VAL A 35 -13.55 -5.20 -4.26
C VAL A 35 -14.31 -6.40 -3.68
N THR A 36 -14.72 -7.30 -4.56
CA THR A 36 -15.41 -8.54 -4.16
C THR A 36 -14.42 -9.68 -3.95
N GLY A 37 -14.83 -10.70 -3.19
CA GLY A 37 -14.03 -11.92 -3.06
C GLY A 37 -13.77 -12.62 -4.41
N GLN A 38 -14.70 -12.51 -5.36
CA GLN A 38 -14.54 -13.08 -6.70
C GLN A 38 -13.47 -12.33 -7.50
N ASP A 39 -13.36 -11.01 -7.36
CA ASP A 39 -12.34 -10.22 -8.04
C ASP A 39 -10.93 -10.66 -7.63
N LEU A 40 -10.74 -10.91 -6.32
CA LEU A 40 -9.47 -11.42 -5.80
C LEU A 40 -9.21 -12.86 -6.24
N ALA A 41 -10.23 -13.72 -6.19
CA ALA A 41 -10.11 -15.12 -6.61
C ALA A 41 -9.76 -15.24 -8.11
N ASP A 42 -10.37 -14.41 -8.96
CA ASP A 42 -10.11 -14.40 -10.40
C ASP A 42 -8.66 -13.99 -10.71
N LEU A 43 -8.08 -13.06 -9.95
CA LEU A 43 -6.66 -12.70 -10.05
C LEU A 43 -5.74 -13.80 -9.52
N GLN A 44 -6.04 -14.35 -8.33
CA GLN A 44 -5.22 -15.39 -7.70
C GLN A 44 -5.16 -16.68 -8.51
N THR A 45 -6.27 -17.03 -9.17
CA THR A 45 -6.34 -18.23 -10.03
C THR A 45 -5.82 -18.00 -11.44
N GLY A 46 -5.42 -16.76 -11.78
CA GLY A 46 -4.97 -16.39 -13.12
C GLY A 46 -6.07 -16.41 -14.18
N LYS A 47 -7.34 -16.47 -13.77
CA LYS A 47 -8.50 -16.36 -14.67
C LYS A 47 -8.57 -14.97 -15.30
N VAL A 48 -8.09 -13.95 -14.59
CA VAL A 48 -7.85 -12.60 -15.09
C VAL A 48 -6.34 -12.33 -15.04
N LYS A 49 -5.76 -11.87 -16.16
CA LYS A 49 -4.36 -11.44 -16.19
C LYS A 49 -4.20 -10.16 -15.38
N ALA A 50 -3.02 -9.90 -14.84
CA ALA A 50 -2.74 -8.67 -14.09
C ALA A 50 -3.11 -7.42 -14.90
N ASP A 51 -2.76 -7.36 -16.19
CA ASP A 51 -3.07 -6.22 -17.06
C ASP A 51 -4.58 -5.97 -17.22
N ASP A 52 -5.38 -7.04 -17.11
CA ASP A 52 -6.84 -7.05 -17.22
C ASP A 52 -7.55 -6.87 -15.85
N ALA A 53 -6.79 -6.56 -14.79
CA ALA A 53 -7.37 -6.33 -13.47
C ALA A 53 -8.42 -5.21 -13.50
N LYS A 54 -9.52 -5.40 -12.78
CA LYS A 54 -10.59 -4.41 -12.68
C LYS A 54 -10.11 -3.14 -11.94
N ASP A 55 -10.69 -2.00 -12.29
CA ASP A 55 -10.34 -0.70 -11.70
C ASP A 55 -10.51 -0.66 -10.18
N ASN A 56 -11.53 -1.32 -9.63
CA ASN A 56 -11.71 -1.41 -8.17
C ASN A 56 -10.52 -2.06 -7.48
N VAL A 57 -9.95 -3.13 -8.07
CA VAL A 57 -8.76 -3.78 -7.54
C VAL A 57 -7.55 -2.86 -7.67
N LYS A 58 -7.34 -2.25 -8.85
CA LYS A 58 -6.24 -1.29 -9.07
C LYS A 58 -6.28 -0.14 -8.07
N CYS A 59 -7.46 0.45 -7.85
CA CYS A 59 -7.64 1.56 -6.91
C CYS A 59 -7.51 1.12 -5.45
N SER A 60 -7.88 -0.12 -5.10
CA SER A 60 -7.59 -0.67 -3.77
C SER A 60 -6.08 -0.75 -3.50
N THR A 61 -5.26 -1.08 -4.51
CA THR A 61 -3.80 -1.05 -4.40
C THR A 61 -3.28 0.37 -4.15
N GLN A 62 -3.78 1.37 -4.87
CA GLN A 62 -3.43 2.76 -4.61
C GLN A 62 -3.82 3.19 -3.19
N CYS A 63 -5.04 2.86 -2.74
CA CYS A 63 -5.51 3.15 -1.40
C CYS A 63 -4.55 2.61 -0.34
N ILE A 64 -4.13 1.35 -0.47
CA ILE A 64 -3.20 0.70 0.46
C ILE A 64 -1.84 1.44 0.49
N LEU A 65 -1.29 1.78 -0.69
CA LEU A 65 0.01 2.46 -0.77
C LEU A 65 -0.05 3.90 -0.24
N VAL A 66 -1.18 4.59 -0.43
CA VAL A 66 -1.40 5.94 0.13
C VAL A 66 -1.57 5.88 1.64
N LYS A 67 -2.44 4.99 2.17
CA LYS A 67 -2.66 4.86 3.62
C LYS A 67 -1.42 4.37 4.36
N SER A 68 -0.57 3.55 3.72
CA SER A 68 0.73 3.16 4.29
C SER A 68 1.81 4.26 4.22
N GLY A 69 1.54 5.38 3.56
CA GLY A 69 2.49 6.49 3.41
C GLY A 69 3.64 6.19 2.43
N PHE A 70 3.45 5.22 1.54
CA PHE A 70 4.42 4.82 0.52
C PHE A 70 4.15 5.42 -0.86
N MET A 71 2.97 6.02 -1.06
CA MET A 71 2.58 6.65 -2.32
C MET A 71 1.80 7.94 -2.03
N ASP A 72 1.92 8.92 -2.92
CA ASP A 72 1.06 10.11 -2.89
C ASP A 72 -0.23 9.91 -3.72
N SER A 73 -1.18 10.85 -3.61
CA SER A 73 -2.45 10.76 -4.34
C SER A 73 -2.30 10.81 -5.87
N THR A 74 -1.13 11.18 -6.40
CA THR A 74 -0.85 11.25 -7.84
C THR A 74 -0.33 9.93 -8.40
N GLY A 75 -0.11 8.92 -7.55
CA GLY A 75 0.42 7.62 -7.95
C GLY A 75 1.96 7.55 -7.95
N LYS A 76 2.64 8.52 -7.33
CA LYS A 76 4.10 8.52 -7.22
C LYS A 76 4.54 7.86 -5.91
N LEU A 77 5.47 6.90 -5.97
CA LEU A 77 6.07 6.33 -4.77
C LEU A 77 6.91 7.36 -4.01
N LEU A 78 6.77 7.34 -2.69
CA LEU A 78 7.58 8.07 -1.73
C LEU A 78 8.80 7.20 -1.37
N THR A 79 9.70 7.04 -2.33
CA THR A 79 10.85 6.10 -2.26
C THR A 79 11.67 6.27 -0.98
N ASP A 80 11.89 7.50 -0.52
CA ASP A 80 12.67 7.76 0.69
C ASP A 80 11.97 7.26 1.95
N LYS A 81 10.63 7.35 2.00
CA LYS A 81 9.83 6.80 3.09
C LYS A 81 9.88 5.27 3.12
N ILE A 82 9.81 4.65 1.94
CA ILE A 82 9.93 3.19 1.81
C ILE A 82 11.32 2.74 2.25
N LYS A 83 12.39 3.39 1.78
CA LYS A 83 13.76 3.06 2.17
C LYS A 83 13.98 3.21 3.67
N ALA A 84 13.49 4.29 4.26
CA ALA A 84 13.57 4.51 5.70
C ALA A 84 12.82 3.42 6.49
N HIS A 85 11.65 2.99 6.01
CA HIS A 85 10.84 1.94 6.62
C HIS A 85 11.58 0.60 6.72
N TYR A 86 12.26 0.21 5.63
CA TYR A 86 12.95 -1.08 5.55
C TYR A 86 14.43 -1.02 5.96
N ALA A 87 14.96 0.15 6.36
CA ALA A 87 16.39 0.39 6.57
C ALA A 87 17.05 -0.57 7.57
N SER A 88 16.32 -1.02 8.59
CA SER A 88 16.83 -1.91 9.64
C SER A 88 16.37 -3.37 9.49
N THR A 89 15.78 -3.72 8.34
CA THR A 89 15.29 -5.07 8.05
C THR A 89 16.25 -5.82 7.13
N ASN A 90 16.17 -7.15 7.12
CA ASN A 90 16.88 -7.99 6.14
C ASN A 90 16.37 -7.79 4.69
N LEU A 91 15.25 -7.10 4.50
CA LEU A 91 14.66 -6.80 3.19
C LEU A 91 15.26 -5.55 2.53
N LYS A 92 16.07 -4.75 3.24
CA LYS A 92 16.58 -3.46 2.73
C LYS A 92 17.16 -3.56 1.31
N ALA A 93 18.09 -4.50 1.09
CA ALA A 93 18.77 -4.64 -0.19
C ALA A 93 17.82 -5.04 -1.32
N GLU A 94 16.87 -5.93 -1.04
CA GLU A 94 15.84 -6.34 -2.01
C GLU A 94 14.91 -5.19 -2.36
N ILE A 95 14.45 -4.43 -1.35
CA ILE A 95 13.58 -3.27 -1.53
C ILE A 95 14.30 -2.17 -2.32
N ASP A 96 15.56 -1.89 -2.03
CA ASP A 96 16.35 -0.91 -2.78
C ASP A 96 16.45 -1.30 -4.28
N LYS A 97 16.73 -2.57 -4.58
CA LYS A 97 16.79 -3.09 -5.95
C LYS A 97 15.42 -2.97 -6.65
N LYS A 98 14.33 -3.34 -5.98
CA LYS A 98 12.97 -3.24 -6.53
C LYS A 98 12.56 -1.80 -6.77
N LEU A 99 12.90 -0.88 -5.86
CA LEU A 99 12.63 0.55 -6.04
C LEU A 99 13.40 1.12 -7.24
N GLU A 100 14.67 0.76 -7.41
CA GLU A 100 15.46 1.18 -8.57
C GLU A 100 14.81 0.76 -9.88
N ARG A 101 14.33 -0.49 -9.96
CA ARG A 101 13.68 -1.03 -11.15
C ARG A 101 12.29 -0.47 -11.40
N CYS A 102 11.45 -0.42 -10.37
CA CYS A 102 10.00 -0.32 -10.53
C CYS A 102 9.40 1.04 -10.19
N SER A 103 10.12 1.92 -9.48
CA SER A 103 9.53 3.17 -8.96
C SER A 103 9.07 4.17 -10.02
N ASN A 104 9.58 4.05 -11.26
CA ASN A 104 9.24 4.90 -12.38
C ASN A 104 8.19 4.29 -13.32
N VAL A 105 7.64 3.11 -12.99
CA VAL A 105 6.53 2.51 -13.75
C VAL A 105 5.33 3.45 -13.69
N LYS A 106 4.64 3.61 -14.83
CA LYS A 106 3.51 4.52 -15.02
C LYS A 106 2.38 3.78 -15.70
N GLY A 107 1.19 3.87 -15.10
CA GLY A 107 -0.05 3.44 -15.71
C GLY A 107 -0.84 4.63 -16.29
N GLU A 108 -2.04 4.35 -16.77
CA GLU A 108 -2.94 5.35 -17.37
C GLU A 108 -3.42 6.40 -16.37
N ASN A 109 -3.51 6.03 -15.09
CA ASN A 109 -3.90 6.88 -13.98
C ASN A 109 -3.18 6.45 -12.68
N ALA A 110 -3.51 7.08 -11.55
CA ALA A 110 -2.87 6.78 -10.27
C ALA A 110 -3.16 5.35 -9.75
N CYS A 111 -4.39 4.84 -9.95
CA CYS A 111 -4.76 3.48 -9.59
C CYS A 111 -3.97 2.46 -10.42
N ASP A 112 -3.92 2.67 -11.74
CA ASP A 112 -3.21 1.79 -12.65
C ASP A 112 -1.69 1.83 -12.42
N SER A 113 -1.13 3.01 -12.15
CA SER A 113 0.28 3.15 -11.77
C SER A 113 0.60 2.34 -10.50
N ALA A 114 -0.24 2.45 -9.46
CA ALA A 114 -0.07 1.71 -8.22
C ALA A 114 -0.06 0.18 -8.46
N PHE A 115 -1.00 -0.29 -9.27
CA PHE A 115 -1.13 -1.71 -9.58
C PHE A 115 0.06 -2.24 -10.40
N GLN A 116 0.47 -1.52 -11.45
CA GLN A 116 1.63 -1.91 -12.27
C GLN A 116 2.95 -1.89 -11.49
N ILE A 117 3.13 -0.91 -10.61
CA ILE A 117 4.28 -0.87 -9.69
C ILE A 117 4.30 -2.11 -8.80
N LEU A 118 3.16 -2.47 -8.20
CA LEU A 118 3.06 -3.67 -7.35
C LEU A 118 3.35 -4.95 -8.15
N ALA A 119 2.83 -5.08 -9.36
CA ALA A 119 3.15 -6.19 -10.26
C ALA A 119 4.65 -6.27 -10.56
N CYS A 120 5.30 -5.14 -10.88
CA CYS A 120 6.75 -5.09 -11.08
C CYS A 120 7.55 -5.50 -9.84
N PHE A 121 7.04 -5.24 -8.62
CA PHE A 121 7.67 -5.69 -7.37
C PHE A 121 7.53 -7.20 -7.16
N GLN A 122 6.49 -7.83 -7.71
CA GLN A 122 6.21 -9.27 -7.61
C GLN A 122 6.94 -10.09 -8.69
N ASP A 123 7.22 -9.49 -9.85
CA ASP A 123 8.05 -10.11 -10.88
C ASP A 123 9.47 -10.35 -10.34
N GLY A 124 9.80 -11.62 -10.10
CA GLY A 124 10.96 -12.07 -9.32
C GLY A 124 12.34 -11.93 -9.98
N GLN A 125 12.60 -10.86 -10.74
CA GLN A 125 13.91 -10.60 -11.35
C GLN A 125 14.89 -9.82 -10.47
#